data_AF-A0A7C4QFE3-F1
#
_entry.id   AF-A0A7C4QFE3-F1
#
_cell.length_a   1.000
_cell.length_b   1.000
_cell.length_c   1.000
_cell.angle_alpha   90.00
_cell.angle_beta   90.00
_cell.angle_gamma   90.00
#
_symmetry.space_group_name_H-M   'P 1'
#
loop_
_entity.id
_entity.type
_entity.pdbx_description
1 polymer ?
#
loop_
_entity_poly.entity_id
_entity_poly.type
_entity_poly.pdbx_seq_one_letter_code
_entity_poly.pdbx_strand_id
1 'polypeptide(L)'
;MNNFYGKLAAITAALVIIFFFANRLIIKELKNINLTQSRAAQTYQYKHDSDFKDKQKKKINWKDAKNYIDYYVEVEGEIVSSYNSGKVCFLNFHKDYKNYLTLVIFASDFKKFPDKPEKYYLGKKVRVEGRIKEYKGKPEIKIKTPDQINIIE
;
A
#
# COMPACT_ATOMS: atom_id res chain seq x y z
N MET A 1 -28.09 68.67 22.98
CA MET A 1 -27.61 67.88 21.82
C MET A 1 -26.72 66.69 22.22
N ASN A 2 -26.80 66.18 23.47
CA ASN A 2 -25.70 65.38 24.05
C ASN A 2 -26.04 63.88 24.25
N ASN A 3 -27.29 63.47 23.97
CA ASN A 3 -27.73 62.07 24.18
C ASN A 3 -27.72 61.22 22.90
N PHE A 4 -27.52 61.84 21.74
CA PHE A 4 -27.49 61.14 20.44
C PHE A 4 -26.14 60.47 20.19
N TYR A 5 -25.05 61.22 20.36
CA TYR A 5 -23.69 60.71 20.16
C TYR A 5 -23.29 59.57 21.12
N GLY A 6 -23.75 59.61 22.38
CA GLY A 6 -23.50 58.52 23.34
C GLY A 6 -24.19 57.20 22.98
N LYS A 7 -25.43 57.25 22.49
CA LYS A 7 -26.16 56.05 22.02
C LYS A 7 -25.58 55.51 20.72
N LEU A 8 -25.18 56.40 19.80
CA LEU A 8 -24.56 56.02 18.53
C LEU A 8 -23.19 55.34 18.77
N ALA A 9 -22.36 55.88 19.66
CA ALA A 9 -21.07 55.30 20.03
C ALA A 9 -21.20 53.90 20.67
N ALA A 10 -22.21 53.70 21.53
CA ALA A 10 -22.48 52.40 22.15
C ALA A 10 -22.93 51.34 21.13
N ILE A 11 -23.78 51.70 20.15
CA ILE A 11 -24.21 50.79 19.09
C ILE A 11 -23.02 50.40 18.19
N THR A 12 -22.17 51.37 17.82
CA THR A 12 -20.98 51.08 17.03
C THR A 12 -19.98 50.18 17.79
N ALA A 13 -19.78 50.42 19.09
CA ALA A 13 -18.93 49.57 19.91
C ALA A 13 -19.49 48.14 20.02
N ALA A 14 -20.80 47.98 20.21
CA ALA A 14 -21.47 46.68 20.27
C ALA A 14 -21.31 45.90 18.94
N LEU A 15 -21.48 46.55 17.79
CA LEU A 15 -21.31 45.91 16.48
C LEU A 15 -19.87 45.46 16.22
N VAL A 16 -18.88 46.26 16.61
CA VAL A 16 -17.45 45.88 16.49
C VAL A 16 -17.12 44.69 17.38
N ILE A 17 -17.65 44.67 18.59
CA ILE A 17 -17.48 43.55 19.54
C ILE A 17 -18.10 42.27 18.98
N ILE A 18 -19.33 42.34 18.47
CA ILE A 18 -20.03 41.19 17.85
C ILE A 18 -19.23 40.68 16.64
N PHE A 19 -18.77 41.57 15.77
CA PHE A 19 -17.95 41.20 14.61
C PHE A 19 -16.63 40.53 15.01
N PHE A 20 -15.96 41.04 16.05
CA PHE A 20 -14.72 40.46 16.58
C PHE A 20 -14.96 39.05 17.13
N PHE A 21 -16.03 38.83 17.90
CA PHE A 21 -16.37 37.52 18.43
C PHE A 21 -16.81 36.53 17.35
N ALA A 22 -17.60 36.96 16.37
CA ALA A 22 -18.01 36.14 15.24
C ALA A 22 -16.79 35.70 14.41
N ASN A 23 -15.88 36.62 14.06
CA ASN A 23 -14.65 36.29 13.36
C ASN A 23 -13.77 35.34 14.16
N ARG A 24 -13.64 35.54 15.48
CA ARG A 24 -12.85 34.66 16.34
C ARG A 24 -13.44 33.25 16.43
N LEU A 25 -14.76 33.10 16.45
CA LEU A 25 -15.43 31.79 16.47
C LEU A 25 -15.29 31.08 15.13
N ILE A 26 -15.55 31.76 14.01
CA ILE A 26 -15.42 31.19 12.66
C ILE A 26 -13.98 30.69 12.40
N ILE A 27 -12.97 31.49 12.78
CA ILE A 27 -11.56 31.10 12.62
C ILE A 27 -11.20 29.86 13.46
N LYS A 28 -11.78 29.70 14.65
CA LYS A 28 -11.57 28.50 15.48
C LYS A 28 -12.15 27.25 14.81
N GLU A 29 -13.36 27.33 14.27
CA GLU A 29 -13.99 26.22 13.55
C GLU A 29 -13.20 25.82 12.29
N LEU A 30 -12.75 26.80 11.49
CA LEU A 30 -11.95 26.53 10.30
C LEU A 30 -10.61 25.86 10.63
N LYS A 31 -9.95 26.27 11.74
CA LYS A 31 -8.75 25.59 12.22
C LYS A 31 -9.04 24.16 12.63
N ASN A 32 -10.13 23.92 13.37
CA ASN A 32 -10.52 22.58 13.83
C ASN A 32 -10.85 21.63 12.67
N ILE A 33 -11.50 22.13 11.62
CA ILE A 33 -11.82 21.35 10.41
C ILE A 33 -10.53 20.93 9.69
N ASN A 34 -9.59 21.87 9.47
CA ASN A 34 -8.31 21.55 8.83
C ASN A 34 -7.44 20.60 9.67
N LEU A 35 -7.42 20.79 11.00
CA LEU A 35 -6.76 19.90 11.95
C LEU A 35 -7.37 18.48 11.95
N THR A 36 -8.69 18.38 11.79
CA THR A 36 -9.39 17.08 11.73
C THR A 36 -9.12 16.39 10.40
N GLN A 37 -9.15 17.12 9.28
CA GLN A 37 -8.80 16.58 7.97
C GLN A 37 -7.33 16.16 7.90
N SER A 38 -6.40 16.96 8.46
CA SER A 38 -4.98 16.60 8.51
C SER A 38 -4.75 15.37 9.37
N ARG A 39 -5.40 15.27 10.54
CA ARG A 39 -5.34 14.09 11.41
C ARG A 39 -5.94 12.85 10.77
N ALA A 40 -7.07 12.97 10.07
CA ALA A 40 -7.67 11.88 9.32
C ALA A 40 -6.74 11.41 8.19
N ALA A 41 -6.25 12.32 7.35
CA ALA A 41 -5.31 12.00 6.27
C ALA A 41 -4.01 11.36 6.79
N GLN A 42 -3.46 11.90 7.88
CA GLN A 42 -2.32 11.30 8.57
C GLN A 42 -2.65 9.90 9.12
N THR A 43 -3.82 9.70 9.72
CA THR A 43 -4.25 8.39 10.25
C THR A 43 -4.49 7.36 9.12
N TYR A 44 -5.03 7.78 7.98
CA TYR A 44 -5.22 6.92 6.80
C TYR A 44 -3.90 6.53 6.15
N GLN A 45 -2.94 7.46 6.01
CA GLN A 45 -1.59 7.15 5.54
C GLN A 45 -0.85 6.27 6.56
N TYR A 46 -0.97 6.53 7.86
CA TYR A 46 -0.34 5.74 8.93
C TYR A 46 -0.86 4.31 8.99
N LYS A 47 -2.17 4.07 8.78
CA LYS A 47 -2.75 2.71 8.69
C LYS A 47 -2.30 1.95 7.44
N HIS A 48 -1.93 2.63 6.36
CA HIS A 48 -1.48 1.99 5.13
C HIS A 48 0.05 1.70 5.16
N ASP A 49 0.82 2.51 5.87
CA ASP A 49 2.27 2.32 6.05
C ASP A 49 2.63 1.44 7.25
N SER A 50 1.77 1.34 8.28
CA SER A 50 1.99 0.43 9.45
C SER A 50 1.89 -1.05 9.10
N ASP A 51 1.35 -1.39 7.92
CA ASP A 51 1.30 -2.74 7.37
C ASP A 51 2.69 -3.23 6.86
N PHE A 52 3.70 -2.36 6.85
CA PHE A 52 5.02 -2.62 6.25
C PHE A 52 6.15 -2.93 7.24
N LYS A 53 5.95 -2.82 8.56
CA LYS A 53 7.09 -2.91 9.50
C LYS A 53 7.06 -4.02 10.55
N ASP A 54 6.03 -4.86 10.63
CA ASP A 54 6.02 -5.93 11.65
C ASP A 54 5.20 -7.19 11.33
N LYS A 55 5.31 -7.70 10.09
CA LYS A 55 4.94 -9.10 9.81
C LYS A 55 6.21 -9.93 9.74
N GLN A 56 6.52 -10.61 10.83
CA GLN A 56 7.51 -11.69 10.91
C GLN A 56 7.48 -12.51 9.61
N LYS A 57 8.60 -12.55 8.90
CA LYS A 57 8.78 -13.34 7.68
C LYS A 57 8.58 -14.82 8.03
N LYS A 58 7.52 -15.44 7.49
CA LYS A 58 7.24 -16.87 7.72
C LYS A 58 7.88 -17.71 6.63
N LYS A 59 8.75 -18.65 6.99
CA LYS A 59 9.21 -19.67 6.05
C LYS A 59 8.12 -20.74 5.91
N ILE A 60 7.64 -20.97 4.69
CA ILE A 60 6.57 -21.93 4.41
C ILE A 60 6.92 -22.80 3.20
N ASN A 61 6.21 -23.91 3.02
CA ASN A 61 6.22 -24.62 1.74
C ASN A 61 5.31 -23.88 0.74
N TRP A 62 5.75 -23.73 -0.51
CA TRP A 62 4.94 -23.09 -1.56
C TRP A 62 3.61 -23.81 -1.83
N LYS A 63 3.51 -25.12 -1.51
CA LYS A 63 2.27 -25.90 -1.60
C LYS A 63 1.18 -25.40 -0.65
N ASP A 64 1.57 -24.82 0.48
CA ASP A 64 0.65 -24.38 1.52
C ASP A 64 0.21 -22.92 1.34
N ALA A 65 0.68 -22.22 0.30
CA ALA A 65 0.52 -20.78 0.14
C ALA A 65 -0.92 -20.26 0.25
N LYS A 66 -1.91 -21.06 -0.14
CA LYS A 66 -3.34 -20.72 -0.01
C LYS A 66 -3.78 -20.48 1.45
N ASN A 67 -3.10 -21.09 2.42
CA ASN A 67 -3.36 -20.90 3.85
C ASN A 67 -2.67 -19.65 4.43
N TYR A 68 -1.89 -18.93 3.63
CA TYR A 68 -1.05 -17.81 4.05
C TYR A 68 -1.34 -16.51 3.27
N ILE A 69 -2.57 -16.34 2.78
CA ILE A 69 -2.99 -15.08 2.16
C ILE A 69 -2.72 -13.90 3.11
N ASP A 70 -2.20 -12.81 2.55
CA ASP A 70 -1.78 -11.59 3.23
C ASP A 70 -0.58 -11.69 4.18
N TYR A 71 0.05 -12.87 4.33
CA TYR A 71 1.32 -13.01 5.05
C TYR A 71 2.51 -12.66 4.15
N TYR A 72 3.55 -12.07 4.75
CA TYR A 72 4.86 -11.94 4.14
C TYR A 72 5.65 -13.22 4.43
N VAL A 73 6.09 -13.91 3.37
CA VAL A 73 6.65 -15.25 3.49
C VAL A 73 7.98 -15.36 2.77
N GLU A 74 8.75 -16.38 3.15
CA GLU A 74 9.87 -16.93 2.39
C GLU A 74 9.47 -18.32 1.90
N VAL A 75 9.64 -18.58 0.60
CA VAL A 75 9.41 -19.90 -0.01
C VAL A 75 10.62 -20.31 -0.84
N GLU A 76 10.88 -21.62 -0.91
CA GLU A 76 11.92 -22.18 -1.76
C GLU A 76 11.30 -23.26 -2.66
N GLY A 77 11.69 -23.29 -3.93
CA GLY A 77 11.19 -24.28 -4.88
C GLY A 77 11.77 -24.13 -6.27
N GLU A 78 11.57 -25.15 -7.11
CA GLU A 78 11.97 -25.12 -8.51
C GLU A 78 10.88 -24.48 -9.37
N ILE A 79 11.27 -23.63 -10.32
CA ILE A 79 10.36 -23.10 -11.33
C ILE A 79 10.21 -24.14 -12.45
N VAL A 80 9.12 -24.91 -12.41
CA VAL A 80 8.88 -26.03 -13.34
C VAL A 80 8.08 -25.62 -14.59
N SER A 81 7.49 -24.42 -14.58
CA SER A 81 6.74 -23.87 -15.72
C SER A 81 6.76 -22.35 -15.67
N SER A 82 6.89 -21.70 -16.83
CA SER A 82 6.88 -20.25 -16.95
C SER A 82 6.15 -19.80 -18.22
N TYR A 83 5.62 -18.58 -18.19
CA TYR A 83 4.96 -17.97 -19.34
C TYR A 83 5.08 -16.46 -19.27
N ASN A 84 5.45 -15.82 -20.38
CA ASN A 84 5.47 -14.36 -20.49
C ASN A 84 4.48 -13.90 -21.55
N SER A 85 3.47 -13.14 -21.10
CA SER A 85 2.44 -12.56 -21.97
C SER A 85 2.84 -11.23 -22.61
N GLY A 86 4.03 -10.71 -22.29
CA GLY A 86 4.45 -9.33 -22.59
C GLY A 86 3.92 -8.30 -21.59
N LYS A 87 2.86 -8.61 -20.83
CA LYS A 87 2.32 -7.75 -19.76
C LYS A 87 2.71 -8.25 -18.36
N VAL A 88 2.77 -9.56 -18.22
CA VAL A 88 3.09 -10.28 -16.99
C VAL A 88 3.92 -11.50 -17.35
N CYS A 89 5.01 -11.69 -16.60
CA CYS A 89 5.80 -12.92 -16.57
C CYS A 89 5.37 -13.75 -15.35
N PHE A 90 4.95 -14.99 -15.60
CA PHE A 90 4.53 -15.97 -14.61
C PHE A 90 5.64 -17.00 -14.43
N LEU A 91 6.03 -17.27 -13.18
CA LEU A 91 6.95 -18.34 -12.80
C LEU A 91 6.23 -19.25 -11.80
N ASN A 92 6.13 -20.55 -12.09
CA ASN A 92 5.27 -21.47 -11.36
C ASN A 92 6.09 -22.60 -10.72
N PHE A 93 5.79 -22.90 -9.45
CA PHE A 93 6.36 -24.04 -8.74
C PHE A 93 5.67 -25.37 -9.08
N HIS A 94 4.57 -25.34 -9.83
CA HIS A 94 3.83 -26.51 -10.25
C HIS A 94 3.17 -26.30 -11.63
N LYS A 95 2.98 -27.38 -12.41
CA LYS A 95 2.30 -27.31 -13.71
C LYS A 95 0.81 -26.95 -13.58
N ASP A 96 0.17 -27.37 -12.50
CA ASP A 96 -1.18 -26.93 -12.11
C ASP A 96 -1.15 -25.54 -11.45
N TYR A 97 -0.76 -24.53 -12.21
CA TYR A 97 -0.64 -23.14 -11.76
C TYR A 97 -1.97 -22.53 -11.26
N LYS A 98 -3.12 -23.22 -11.45
CA LYS A 98 -4.42 -22.74 -10.96
C LYS A 98 -4.61 -22.98 -9.47
N ASN A 99 -3.93 -23.96 -8.89
CA ASN A 99 -4.11 -24.37 -7.50
C ASN A 99 -2.90 -24.10 -6.61
N TYR A 100 -1.74 -23.81 -7.20
CA TYR A 100 -0.48 -23.61 -6.48
C TYR A 100 0.07 -22.20 -6.64
N LEU A 101 1.02 -21.85 -5.76
CA LEU A 101 1.66 -20.55 -5.75
C LEU A 101 2.29 -20.20 -7.10
N THR A 102 1.97 -19.00 -7.59
CA THR A 102 2.56 -18.40 -8.78
C THR A 102 3.33 -17.14 -8.43
N LEU A 103 4.52 -16.96 -8.98
CA LEU A 103 5.25 -15.69 -8.91
C LEU A 103 4.92 -14.87 -10.15
N VAL A 104 4.69 -13.56 -9.95
CA VAL A 104 4.38 -12.65 -11.05
C VAL A 104 5.31 -11.46 -11.07
N ILE A 105 5.88 -11.18 -12.24
CA ILE A 105 6.63 -9.95 -12.53
C ILE A 105 5.80 -9.17 -13.55
N PHE A 106 5.49 -7.90 -13.27
CA PHE A 106 4.76 -7.03 -14.19
C PHE A 106 5.71 -6.37 -15.18
N ALA A 107 5.22 -6.04 -16.38
CA ALA A 107 6.00 -5.39 -17.43
C ALA A 107 6.67 -4.08 -16.98
N SER A 108 6.05 -3.33 -16.06
CA SER A 108 6.62 -2.14 -15.43
C SER A 108 7.96 -2.39 -14.74
N ASP A 109 8.21 -3.62 -14.30
CA ASP A 109 9.38 -4.01 -13.53
C ASP A 109 10.38 -4.83 -14.37
N PHE A 110 10.06 -5.25 -15.60
CA PHE A 110 10.92 -6.13 -16.42
C PHE A 110 12.36 -5.65 -16.55
N LYS A 111 12.56 -4.33 -16.74
CA LYS A 111 13.89 -3.72 -16.86
C LYS A 111 14.82 -3.91 -15.65
N LYS A 112 14.27 -4.32 -14.51
CA LYS A 112 15.03 -4.60 -13.29
C LYS A 112 15.55 -6.04 -13.24
N PHE A 113 14.95 -6.94 -14.01
CA PHE A 113 15.26 -8.36 -14.01
C PHE A 113 16.16 -8.72 -15.21
N PRO A 114 16.82 -9.89 -15.18
CA PRO A 114 17.53 -10.42 -16.33
C PRO A 114 16.62 -10.53 -17.57
N ASP A 115 17.23 -10.42 -18.75
CA ASP A 115 16.52 -10.59 -20.01
C ASP A 115 15.77 -11.92 -20.06
N LYS A 116 14.52 -11.86 -20.56
CA LYS A 116 13.62 -13.01 -20.68
C LYS A 116 13.49 -13.76 -19.34
N PRO A 117 12.92 -13.13 -18.29
CA PRO A 117 12.83 -13.71 -16.95
C PRO A 117 12.13 -15.09 -16.96
N GLU A 118 11.19 -15.31 -17.88
CA GLU A 118 10.53 -16.60 -18.04
C GLU A 118 11.50 -17.72 -18.44
N LYS A 119 12.55 -17.42 -19.18
CA LYS A 119 13.60 -18.38 -19.54
C LYS A 119 14.70 -18.42 -18.49
N TYR A 120 15.06 -17.25 -17.93
CA TYR A 120 16.16 -17.13 -16.99
C TYR A 120 15.95 -17.93 -15.70
N TYR A 121 14.71 -18.00 -15.20
CA TYR A 121 14.40 -18.71 -13.95
C TYR A 121 13.86 -20.14 -14.18
N LEU A 122 13.46 -20.51 -15.39
CA LEU A 122 12.92 -21.84 -15.68
C LEU A 122 13.95 -22.94 -15.38
N GLY A 123 13.51 -23.98 -14.67
CA GLY A 123 14.35 -25.12 -14.25
C GLY A 123 15.30 -24.80 -13.09
N LYS A 124 15.26 -23.58 -12.54
CA LYS A 124 16.12 -23.19 -11.42
C LYS A 124 15.39 -23.31 -10.10
N LYS A 125 16.14 -23.64 -9.05
CA LYS A 125 15.68 -23.56 -7.68
C LYS A 125 15.87 -22.14 -7.16
N VAL A 126 14.79 -21.56 -6.66
CA VAL A 126 14.77 -20.17 -6.19
C VAL A 126 14.32 -20.09 -4.74
N ARG A 127 14.87 -19.12 -4.01
CA ARG A 127 14.33 -18.59 -2.75
C ARG A 127 13.64 -17.28 -3.05
N VAL A 128 12.39 -17.15 -2.59
CA VAL A 128 11.54 -16.01 -2.90
C VAL A 128 10.94 -15.42 -1.63
N GLU A 129 10.96 -14.09 -1.55
CA GLU A 129 10.30 -13.34 -0.49
C GLU A 129 9.20 -12.43 -1.03
N GLY A 130 8.05 -12.44 -0.36
CA GLY A 130 7.01 -11.48 -0.66
C GLY A 130 5.69 -11.77 0.03
N ARG A 131 4.75 -10.85 -0.14
CA ARG A 131 3.39 -11.00 0.39
C ARG A 131 2.57 -11.88 -0.54
N ILE A 132 1.99 -12.94 -0.01
CA ILE A 132 1.02 -13.74 -0.75
C ILE A 132 -0.27 -12.92 -0.87
N LYS A 133 -0.79 -12.80 -2.08
CA LYS A 133 -2.08 -12.20 -2.39
C LYS A 133 -2.92 -13.20 -3.16
N GLU A 134 -4.22 -13.18 -2.94
CA GLU A 134 -5.13 -13.94 -3.77
C GLU A 134 -5.51 -13.12 -5.02
N TYR A 135 -5.42 -13.75 -6.20
CA TYR A 135 -5.93 -13.20 -7.44
C TYR A 135 -6.77 -14.25 -8.15
N LYS A 136 -8.08 -13.98 -8.33
CA LYS A 136 -9.04 -14.91 -8.94
C LYS A 136 -9.01 -16.31 -8.30
N GLY A 137 -8.94 -16.38 -6.98
CA GLY A 137 -8.90 -17.63 -6.21
C GLY A 137 -7.53 -18.33 -6.18
N LYS A 138 -6.47 -17.67 -6.67
CA LYS A 138 -5.11 -18.25 -6.77
C LYS A 138 -4.12 -17.49 -5.90
N PRO A 139 -3.24 -18.18 -5.15
CA PRO A 139 -2.17 -17.53 -4.41
C PRO A 139 -1.07 -17.04 -5.37
N GLU A 140 -0.73 -15.76 -5.28
CA GLU A 140 0.34 -15.12 -6.05
C GLU A 140 1.30 -14.33 -5.14
N ILE A 141 2.58 -14.29 -5.51
CA ILE A 141 3.52 -13.30 -4.98
C ILE A 141 3.95 -12.38 -6.13
N LYS A 142 3.75 -11.08 -5.94
CA LYS A 142 4.23 -10.04 -6.87
C LYS A 142 5.69 -9.72 -6.57
N ILE A 143 6.57 -9.98 -7.51
CA ILE A 143 8.01 -9.72 -7.42
C ILE A 143 8.28 -8.37 -8.11
N LYS A 144 8.75 -7.38 -7.33
CA LYS A 144 8.97 -6.00 -7.78
C LYS A 144 10.45 -5.61 -7.90
N THR A 145 11.32 -6.32 -7.20
CA THR A 145 12.77 -6.14 -7.24
C THR A 145 13.50 -7.48 -7.33
N PRO A 146 14.71 -7.54 -7.93
CA PRO A 146 15.49 -8.78 -8.04
C PRO A 146 15.83 -9.43 -6.70
N ASP A 147 16.08 -8.64 -5.64
CA ASP A 147 16.46 -9.16 -4.31
C ASP A 147 15.39 -10.05 -3.67
N GLN A 148 14.14 -9.95 -4.14
CA GLN A 148 13.03 -10.80 -3.71
C GLN A 148 13.10 -12.21 -4.31
N ILE A 149 13.97 -12.50 -5.28
CA ILE A 149 14.08 -13.80 -5.95
C ILE A 149 15.55 -14.16 -6.22
N ASN A 150 16.09 -15.04 -5.39
CA ASN A 150 17.47 -15.50 -5.49
C ASN A 150 17.52 -16.92 -6.02
N ILE A 151 18.40 -17.19 -6.99
CA ILE A 151 18.74 -18.55 -7.41
C ILE A 151 19.64 -19.15 -6.34
N ILE A 152 19.33 -20.36 -5.90
CA ILE A 152 20.06 -21.05 -4.82
C ILE A 152 20.70 -22.37 -5.27
N GLU A 153 20.53 -22.75 -6.54
CA GLU A 153 21.13 -23.92 -7.19
C GLU A 153 21.26 -23.66 -8.71
#